data_AF-A0A1H1DZ44-F1
#
_entry.id   AF-A0A1H1DZ44-F1
#
_cell.length_a   1.000
_cell.length_b   1.000
_cell.length_c   1.000
_cell.angle_alpha   90.00
_cell.angle_beta   90.00
_cell.angle_gamma   90.00
#
_symmetry.space_group_name_H-M   'P 1'
#
loop_
_entity.id
_entity.type
_entity.pdbx_description
1 polymer ?
#
loop_
_entity_poly.entity_id
_entity_poly.type
_entity_poly.pdbx_seq_one_letter_code
_entity_poly.pdbx_strand_id
1 'polypeptide(L)'
;MSASTVPALLVCLAAPAFFVLLLPWLGWGLLIAGLVTALGVDRWRVGEPERPSLLRDLSLIALGLVVVSLIDLKAELDNLAMVRFTLALGGAVLLPYLVSRFIYRDHAIRFPWRGGGRWSTFQWVWLAAVLILGWLILPFYFITSGVYTNWPVVDTPDLIARLFVGVGAVGIWDELFFICTCFALLRRHFADVSANVLQAIVFVSFLWELGYRSWGPALTIPFALLQGYIFLRTRSLAYVVTVHLLFDAVVFGVLVHAHNPGLLDAIFLVPAP
;
A
#
# COMPACT_ATOMS: atom_id res chain seq x y z
N MET A 1 -19.57 3.91 18.47
CA MET A 1 -18.30 4.17 17.75
C MET A 1 -17.37 4.90 18.70
N SER A 2 -16.07 4.59 18.72
CA SER A 2 -15.09 5.30 19.58
C SER A 2 -14.96 6.75 19.12
N ALA A 3 -14.72 7.68 20.04
CA ALA A 3 -14.43 9.08 19.69
C ALA A 3 -13.25 9.23 18.70
N SER A 4 -12.31 8.26 18.70
CA SER A 4 -11.20 8.20 17.76
C SER A 4 -11.62 7.83 16.33
N THR A 5 -12.78 7.20 16.12
CA THR A 5 -13.16 6.68 14.79
C THR A 5 -13.36 7.80 13.78
N VAL A 6 -13.96 8.92 14.19
CA VAL A 6 -14.20 10.07 13.29
C VAL A 6 -12.91 10.66 12.73
N PRO A 7 -11.92 11.10 13.54
CA PRO A 7 -10.69 11.66 13.01
C PRO A 7 -9.91 10.67 12.14
N ALA A 8 -9.85 9.38 12.54
CA ALA A 8 -9.15 8.37 11.75
C ALA A 8 -9.82 8.12 10.40
N LEU A 9 -11.16 8.06 10.38
CA LEU A 9 -11.91 7.89 9.13
C LEU A 9 -11.73 9.11 8.22
N LEU A 10 -11.76 10.33 8.75
CA LEU A 10 -11.50 11.54 7.97
C LEU A 10 -10.11 11.51 7.31
N VAL A 11 -9.07 11.14 8.06
CA VAL A 11 -7.71 11.01 7.51
C VAL A 11 -7.62 9.90 6.46
N CYS A 12 -8.24 8.73 6.71
CA CYS A 12 -8.22 7.63 5.75
C CYS A 12 -9.03 7.94 4.48
N LEU A 13 -10.14 8.67 4.60
CA LEU A 13 -10.97 9.12 3.47
C LEU A 13 -10.31 10.24 2.65
N ALA A 14 -9.26 10.89 3.16
CA ALA A 14 -8.46 11.78 2.32
C ALA A 14 -7.78 11.02 1.17
N ALA A 15 -7.42 9.75 1.36
CA ALA A 15 -6.80 8.94 0.31
C ALA A 15 -7.71 8.75 -0.93
N PRO A 16 -8.97 8.30 -0.83
CA PRO A 16 -9.84 8.25 -2.00
C PRO A 16 -10.16 9.64 -2.56
N ALA A 17 -10.20 10.69 -1.73
CA ALA A 17 -10.35 12.05 -2.26
C ALA A 17 -9.16 12.48 -3.14
N PHE A 18 -7.93 12.15 -2.74
CA PHE A 18 -6.73 12.44 -3.53
C PHE A 18 -6.58 11.52 -4.74
N PHE A 19 -6.74 10.21 -4.58
CA PHE A 19 -6.27 9.20 -5.54
C PHE A 19 -7.40 8.55 -6.36
N VAL A 20 -8.65 8.68 -5.94
CA VAL A 20 -9.80 8.11 -6.67
C VAL A 20 -10.61 9.22 -7.32
N LEU A 21 -11.00 10.22 -6.53
CA LEU A 21 -11.82 11.33 -7.00
C LEU A 21 -10.99 12.43 -7.66
N LEU A 22 -9.68 12.45 -7.42
CA LEU A 22 -8.77 13.49 -7.91
C LEU A 22 -9.26 14.91 -7.52
N LEU A 23 -9.73 15.07 -6.28
CA LEU A 23 -10.20 16.33 -5.70
C LEU A 23 -9.26 16.76 -4.56
N PRO A 24 -8.11 17.41 -4.87
CA PRO A 24 -7.13 17.76 -3.84
C PRO A 24 -7.70 18.59 -2.70
N TRP A 25 -8.56 19.57 -2.99
CA TRP A 25 -9.18 20.43 -1.98
C TRP A 25 -9.99 19.63 -0.96
N LEU A 26 -10.67 18.56 -1.38
CA LEU A 26 -11.42 17.68 -0.49
C LEU A 26 -10.47 16.84 0.36
N GLY A 27 -9.41 16.30 -0.25
CA GLY A 27 -8.35 15.59 0.48
C GLY A 27 -7.72 16.44 1.57
N TRP A 28 -7.33 17.67 1.25
CA TRP A 28 -6.80 18.64 2.22
C TRP A 28 -7.82 18.98 3.31
N GLY A 29 -9.08 19.23 2.94
CA GLY A 29 -10.16 19.51 3.89
C GLY A 29 -10.38 18.35 4.87
N LEU A 30 -10.38 17.11 4.38
CA LEU A 30 -10.52 15.90 5.19
C LEU A 30 -9.33 15.69 6.13
N LEU A 31 -8.09 15.90 5.67
CA LEU A 31 -6.91 15.84 6.52
C LEU A 31 -6.97 16.87 7.64
N ILE A 32 -7.25 18.14 7.31
CA ILE A 32 -7.35 19.22 8.30
C ILE A 32 -8.45 18.92 9.31
N ALA A 33 -9.65 18.54 8.85
CA ALA A 33 -10.76 18.18 9.73
C ALA A 33 -10.42 16.98 10.62
N GLY A 34 -9.76 15.96 10.07
CA GLY A 34 -9.29 14.79 10.80
C GLY A 34 -8.29 15.14 11.90
N LEU A 35 -7.30 15.98 11.62
CA LEU A 35 -6.31 16.41 12.61
C LEU A 35 -6.91 17.36 13.66
N VAL A 36 -7.79 18.29 13.27
CA VAL A 36 -8.49 19.18 14.22
C VAL A 36 -9.38 18.39 15.17
N THR A 37 -10.14 17.42 14.64
CA THR A 37 -10.97 16.55 15.49
C THR A 37 -10.12 15.62 16.36
N ALA A 38 -8.97 15.13 15.88
CA ALA A 38 -8.02 14.35 16.67
C ALA A 38 -7.44 15.16 17.83
N LEU A 39 -7.09 16.44 17.60
CA LEU A 39 -6.66 17.36 18.64
C LEU A 39 -7.73 17.54 19.71
N GLY A 40 -9.01 17.63 19.31
CA GLY A 40 -10.14 17.68 20.24
C GLY A 40 -10.24 16.42 21.11
N VAL A 41 -10.09 15.24 20.50
CA VAL A 41 -10.10 13.94 21.22
C VAL A 41 -8.94 13.83 22.20
N ASP A 42 -7.72 14.18 21.78
CA ASP A 42 -6.54 14.16 22.66
C ASP A 42 -6.68 15.14 23.83
N ARG A 43 -7.24 16.33 23.60
CA ARG A 43 -7.54 17.32 24.66
C ARG A 43 -8.63 16.85 25.62
N TRP A 44 -9.60 16.07 25.17
CA TRP A 44 -10.62 15.51 26.03
C TRP A 44 -10.09 14.37 26.92
N ARG A 45 -9.05 13.67 26.46
CA ARG A 45 -8.36 12.58 27.17
C ARG A 45 -7.25 13.04 28.12
N VAL A 46 -7.21 14.33 28.45
CA VAL A 46 -6.21 14.89 29.38
C VAL A 46 -6.32 14.16 30.72
N GLY A 47 -5.28 13.39 31.07
CA GLY A 47 -5.23 12.55 32.26
C GLY A 47 -4.82 11.09 32.02
N GLU A 48 -4.73 10.65 30.76
CA GLU A 48 -4.28 9.30 30.38
C GLU A 48 -2.89 9.31 29.69
N PRO A 49 -1.80 9.67 30.39
CA PRO A 49 -0.47 9.87 29.78
C PRO A 49 0.13 8.60 29.17
N GLU A 50 -0.36 7.42 29.55
CA GLU A 50 0.08 6.14 28.97
C GLU A 50 -0.49 5.89 27.56
N ARG A 51 -1.60 6.56 27.19
CA ARG A 51 -2.20 6.35 25.87
C ARG A 51 -1.42 7.11 24.78
N PRO A 52 -1.16 6.48 23.63
CA PRO A 52 -0.67 7.16 22.44
C PRO A 52 -1.50 8.39 22.07
N SER A 53 -0.86 9.45 21.56
CA SER A 53 -1.56 10.62 21.02
C SER A 53 -2.13 10.29 19.64
N LEU A 54 -3.44 10.43 19.50
CA LEU A 54 -4.14 10.20 18.23
C LEU A 54 -3.72 11.22 17.18
N LEU A 55 -3.55 12.48 17.58
CA LEU A 55 -3.11 13.55 16.68
C LEU A 55 -1.74 13.24 16.09
N ARG A 56 -0.77 12.84 16.91
CA ARG A 56 0.58 12.50 16.44
C ARG A 56 0.53 11.36 15.43
N ASP A 57 -0.15 10.27 15.77
CA ASP A 57 -0.24 9.10 14.89
C ASP A 57 -0.95 9.42 13.57
N LEU A 58 -2.08 10.13 13.61
CA LEU A 58 -2.79 10.53 12.39
C LEU A 58 -2.02 11.56 11.57
N SER A 59 -1.23 12.43 12.19
CA SER A 59 -0.40 13.40 11.46
C SER A 59 0.73 12.74 10.67
N LEU A 60 1.25 11.60 11.13
CA LEU A 60 2.25 10.81 10.40
C LEU A 60 1.65 10.17 9.15
N ILE A 61 0.43 9.64 9.26
CA ILE A 61 -0.32 9.11 8.11
C ILE A 61 -0.63 10.24 7.12
N ALA A 62 -1.15 11.37 7.62
CA ALA A 62 -1.44 12.55 6.82
C ALA A 62 -0.20 13.07 6.08
N LEU A 63 0.96 13.13 6.75
CA LEU A 63 2.23 13.53 6.16
C LEU A 63 2.61 12.61 4.98
N GLY A 64 2.48 11.29 5.17
CA GLY A 64 2.72 10.33 4.09
C GLY A 64 1.79 10.55 2.90
N LEU A 65 0.47 10.68 3.15
CA LEU A 65 -0.52 10.92 2.10
C LEU A 65 -0.26 12.21 1.33
N VAL A 66 0.13 13.27 2.03
CA VAL A 66 0.50 14.55 1.41
C VAL A 66 1.70 14.37 0.49
N VAL A 67 2.77 13.70 0.95
CA VAL A 67 3.97 13.53 0.13
C VAL A 67 3.67 12.73 -1.14
N VAL A 68 2.87 11.67 -1.02
CA VAL A 68 2.44 10.85 -2.18
C VAL A 68 1.57 11.68 -3.14
N SER A 69 0.68 12.54 -2.63
CA SER A 69 -0.22 13.34 -3.48
C SER A 69 0.46 14.49 -4.23
N LEU A 70 1.77 14.72 -4.02
CA LEU A 70 2.54 15.73 -4.76
C LEU A 70 3.01 15.27 -6.16
N ILE A 71 2.85 13.97 -6.49
CA ILE A 71 3.28 13.42 -7.78
C ILE A 71 2.11 12.72 -8.49
N ASP A 72 2.20 12.62 -9.82
CA ASP A 72 1.36 11.68 -10.59
C ASP A 72 1.90 10.26 -10.32
N LEU A 73 1.02 9.34 -9.94
CA LEU A 73 1.37 7.96 -9.62
C LEU A 73 1.32 7.03 -10.84
N LYS A 74 1.03 7.55 -12.04
CA LYS A 74 1.18 6.77 -13.28
C LYS A 74 2.57 6.17 -13.36
N ALA A 75 2.62 4.90 -13.71
CA ALA A 75 3.85 4.15 -13.86
C ALA A 75 4.60 4.57 -15.14
N GLU A 76 5.26 5.73 -15.12
CA GLU A 76 6.15 6.16 -16.20
C GLU A 76 7.58 5.63 -15.96
N LEU A 77 8.20 5.11 -17.02
CA LEU A 77 9.52 4.44 -16.93
C LEU A 77 10.69 5.29 -17.42
N ASP A 78 10.48 6.57 -17.77
CA ASP A 78 11.60 7.45 -18.09
C ASP A 78 12.43 7.78 -16.84
N ASN A 79 13.69 8.20 -17.04
CA ASN A 79 14.63 8.41 -15.95
C ASN A 79 14.13 9.46 -14.94
N LEU A 80 13.46 10.52 -15.40
CA LEU A 80 13.00 11.59 -14.53
C LEU A 80 11.78 11.17 -13.73
N ALA A 81 10.82 10.48 -14.37
CA ALA A 81 9.69 9.88 -13.67
C ALA A 81 10.15 8.89 -12.60
N MET A 82 11.06 7.96 -12.93
CA MET A 82 11.58 7.00 -11.95
C MET A 82 12.25 7.69 -10.75
N VAL A 83 13.02 8.75 -10.97
CA VAL A 83 13.64 9.52 -9.88
C VAL A 83 12.58 10.22 -9.03
N ARG A 84 11.62 10.92 -9.64
CA ARG A 84 10.52 11.61 -8.94
C ARG A 84 9.71 10.64 -8.11
N PHE A 85 9.34 9.52 -8.69
CA PHE A 85 8.57 8.46 -8.06
C PHE A 85 9.32 7.85 -6.87
N THR A 86 10.63 7.55 -7.05
CA THR A 86 11.49 7.07 -5.97
C THR A 86 11.60 8.06 -4.81
N LEU A 87 11.80 9.35 -5.11
CA LEU A 87 11.91 10.38 -4.09
C LEU A 87 10.59 10.61 -3.33
N ALA A 88 9.45 10.58 -4.04
CA ALA A 88 8.14 10.76 -3.45
C ALA A 88 7.76 9.57 -2.56
N LEU A 89 7.82 8.34 -3.08
CA LEU A 89 7.53 7.14 -2.30
C LEU A 89 8.53 7.00 -1.14
N GLY A 90 9.83 7.14 -1.41
CA GLY A 90 10.86 7.13 -0.37
C GLY A 90 10.58 8.17 0.71
N GLY A 91 10.21 9.41 0.32
CA GLY A 91 9.84 10.48 1.23
C GLY A 91 8.59 10.18 2.06
N ALA A 92 7.58 9.54 1.47
CA ALA A 92 6.33 9.20 2.14
C ALA A 92 6.50 8.18 3.27
N VAL A 93 7.56 7.36 3.23
CA VAL A 93 7.93 6.45 4.34
C VAL A 93 8.97 7.09 5.25
N LEU A 94 9.99 7.72 4.66
CA LEU A 94 11.11 8.28 5.41
C LEU A 94 10.70 9.46 6.29
N LEU A 95 9.89 10.39 5.78
CA LEU A 95 9.48 11.58 6.53
C LEU A 95 8.65 11.22 7.77
N PRO A 96 7.57 10.41 7.69
CA PRO A 96 6.86 9.96 8.89
C PRO A 96 7.77 9.20 9.87
N TYR A 97 8.67 8.35 9.36
CA TYR A 97 9.63 7.64 10.21
C TYR A 97 10.55 8.60 10.98
N LEU A 98 11.14 9.58 10.29
CA LEU A 98 12.03 10.57 10.90
C LEU A 98 11.28 11.46 11.90
N VAL A 99 10.06 11.88 11.59
CA VAL A 99 9.22 12.67 12.50
C VAL A 99 8.88 11.86 13.76
N SER A 100 8.43 10.60 13.61
CA SER A 100 8.17 9.72 14.77
C SER A 100 9.42 9.51 15.62
N ARG A 101 10.58 9.28 14.99
CA ARG A 101 11.84 8.98 15.69
C ARG A 101 12.45 10.20 16.39
N PHE A 102 12.56 11.33 15.70
CA PHE A 102 13.34 12.46 16.17
C PHE A 102 12.51 13.60 16.75
N ILE A 103 11.29 13.82 16.25
CA ILE A 103 10.40 14.88 16.73
C ILE A 103 9.50 14.35 17.84
N TYR A 104 8.74 13.28 17.59
CA TYR A 104 7.83 12.71 18.59
C TYR A 104 8.52 11.79 19.59
N ARG A 105 9.67 11.21 19.20
CA ARG A 105 10.51 10.32 20.01
C ARG A 105 9.79 9.08 20.53
N ASP A 106 8.68 8.69 19.91
CA ASP A 106 7.85 7.56 20.35
C ASP A 106 8.23 6.23 19.66
N HIS A 107 9.04 6.29 18.60
CA HIS A 107 9.54 5.12 17.88
C HIS A 107 8.41 4.16 17.47
N ALA A 108 7.26 4.74 17.08
CA ALA A 108 6.04 4.02 16.76
C ALA A 108 6.17 3.20 15.47
N ILE A 109 6.87 3.76 14.48
CA ILE A 109 7.15 3.09 13.20
C ILE A 109 8.40 2.23 13.37
N ARG A 110 8.24 0.91 13.24
CA ARG A 110 9.32 -0.08 13.33
C ARG A 110 9.19 -1.10 12.20
N PHE A 111 10.32 -1.61 11.76
CA PHE A 111 10.41 -2.56 10.65
C PHE A 111 10.94 -3.92 11.15
N PRO A 112 10.06 -4.81 11.66
CA PRO A 112 10.47 -6.09 12.21
C PRO A 112 10.84 -7.08 11.08
N TRP A 113 12.09 -7.01 10.61
CA TRP A 113 12.55 -7.78 9.45
C TRP A 113 12.43 -9.30 9.64
N ARG A 114 12.70 -9.81 10.85
CA ARG A 114 12.68 -11.25 11.14
C ARG A 114 11.64 -11.58 12.22
N GLY A 115 10.72 -12.49 11.91
CA GLY A 115 9.78 -13.10 12.86
C GLY A 115 10.38 -14.18 13.78
N GLY A 116 11.70 -14.20 13.97
CA GLY A 116 12.36 -15.04 14.99
C GLY A 116 12.52 -16.54 14.70
N GLY A 117 12.33 -17.03 13.46
CA GLY A 117 12.50 -18.46 13.15
C GLY A 117 12.46 -18.84 11.67
N ARG A 118 12.60 -20.14 11.38
CA ARG A 118 12.41 -20.71 10.02
C ARG A 118 10.93 -20.65 9.63
N TRP A 119 10.64 -20.50 8.34
CA TRP A 119 9.25 -20.51 7.87
C TRP A 119 8.60 -21.88 8.06
N SER A 120 7.38 -21.89 8.57
CA SER A 120 6.58 -23.10 8.80
C SER A 120 6.06 -23.68 7.48
N THR A 121 5.64 -24.95 7.48
CA THR A 121 5.00 -25.58 6.32
C THR A 121 3.77 -24.80 5.87
N PHE A 122 2.98 -24.27 6.82
CA PHE A 122 1.82 -23.44 6.50
C PHE A 122 2.21 -22.17 5.73
N GLN A 123 3.32 -21.54 6.10
CA GLN A 123 3.85 -20.37 5.38
C GLN A 123 4.28 -20.73 3.96
N TRP A 124 4.96 -21.86 3.76
CA TRP A 124 5.32 -22.34 2.43
C TRP A 124 4.11 -22.67 1.55
N VAL A 125 3.12 -23.37 2.11
CA VAL A 125 1.86 -23.67 1.41
C VAL A 125 1.15 -22.37 1.03
N TRP A 126 1.15 -21.38 1.91
CA TRP A 126 0.55 -20.07 1.63
C TRP A 126 1.27 -19.34 0.48
N LEU A 127 2.60 -19.33 0.46
CA LEU A 127 3.37 -18.72 -0.64
C LEU A 127 3.02 -19.38 -1.98
N ALA A 128 2.96 -20.71 -2.02
CA ALA A 128 2.54 -21.45 -3.22
C ALA A 128 1.09 -21.12 -3.60
N ALA A 129 0.18 -21.05 -2.63
CA ALA A 129 -1.23 -20.73 -2.88
C ALA A 129 -1.40 -19.33 -3.46
N VAL A 130 -0.71 -18.31 -2.92
CA VAL A 130 -0.75 -16.93 -3.44
C VAL A 130 -0.21 -16.88 -4.86
N LEU A 131 0.89 -17.57 -5.15
CA LEU A 131 1.44 -17.64 -6.50
C LEU A 131 0.45 -18.27 -7.49
N ILE A 132 -0.19 -19.38 -7.13
CA ILE A 132 -1.18 -20.07 -7.96
C ILE A 132 -2.43 -19.20 -8.15
N LEU A 133 -2.96 -18.62 -7.08
CA LEU A 133 -4.13 -17.73 -7.14
C LEU A 133 -3.84 -16.50 -8.00
N GLY A 134 -2.68 -15.87 -7.83
CA GLY A 134 -2.24 -14.76 -8.67
C GLY A 134 -2.18 -15.18 -10.14
N TRP A 135 -1.54 -16.32 -10.43
CA TRP A 135 -1.39 -16.83 -11.79
C TRP A 135 -2.73 -17.18 -12.46
N LEU A 136 -3.73 -17.63 -11.70
CA LEU A 136 -5.07 -17.91 -12.22
C LEU A 136 -5.92 -16.65 -12.41
N ILE A 137 -5.88 -15.72 -11.46
CA ILE A 137 -6.82 -14.59 -11.38
C ILE A 137 -6.31 -13.36 -12.14
N LEU A 138 -5.02 -13.04 -12.01
CA LEU A 138 -4.48 -11.78 -12.54
C LEU A 138 -4.50 -11.69 -14.07
N PRO A 139 -4.14 -12.72 -14.86
CA PRO A 139 -4.20 -12.62 -16.31
C PRO A 139 -5.64 -12.34 -16.78
N PHE A 140 -6.61 -13.04 -16.18
CA PHE A 140 -8.02 -12.82 -16.46
C PHE A 140 -8.40 -11.37 -16.15
N TYR A 141 -8.08 -10.87 -14.97
CA TYR A 141 -8.35 -9.48 -14.61
C TYR A 141 -7.71 -8.48 -15.58
N PHE A 142 -6.39 -8.49 -15.73
CA PHE A 142 -5.66 -7.48 -16.49
C PHE A 142 -6.06 -7.45 -17.96
N ILE A 143 -6.19 -8.61 -18.60
CA ILE A 143 -6.44 -8.70 -20.05
C ILE A 143 -7.91 -8.46 -20.36
N THR A 144 -8.84 -9.14 -19.67
CA THR A 144 -10.28 -9.03 -20.01
C THR A 144 -10.88 -7.67 -19.65
N SER A 145 -10.35 -6.99 -18.64
CA SER A 145 -10.77 -5.63 -18.29
C SER A 145 -10.04 -4.54 -19.06
N GLY A 146 -8.97 -4.87 -19.80
CA GLY A 146 -8.09 -3.90 -20.47
C GLY A 146 -7.22 -3.08 -19.52
N VAL A 147 -7.21 -3.38 -18.22
CA VAL A 147 -6.46 -2.62 -17.20
C VAL A 147 -4.95 -2.64 -17.43
N TYR A 148 -4.41 -3.62 -18.16
CA TYR A 148 -2.99 -3.64 -18.53
C TYR A 148 -2.55 -2.36 -19.27
N THR A 149 -3.47 -1.67 -19.95
CA THR A 149 -3.20 -0.40 -20.65
C THR A 149 -3.01 0.81 -19.75
N ASN A 150 -3.33 0.71 -18.45
CA ASN A 150 -3.00 1.73 -17.46
C ASN A 150 -1.50 1.74 -17.12
N TRP A 151 -0.79 0.68 -17.53
CA TRP A 151 0.64 0.50 -17.32
C TRP A 151 1.41 0.87 -18.58
N PRO A 152 2.70 1.23 -18.45
CA PRO A 152 3.52 1.62 -19.57
C PRO A 152 3.74 0.43 -20.51
N VAL A 153 3.83 0.71 -21.80
CA VAL A 153 4.21 -0.29 -22.79
C VAL A 153 5.64 -0.74 -22.50
N VAL A 154 5.85 -2.05 -22.38
CA VAL A 154 7.14 -2.67 -22.02
C VAL A 154 7.57 -3.70 -23.07
N ASP A 155 7.97 -3.20 -24.23
CA ASP A 155 8.32 -3.99 -25.42
C ASP A 155 9.84 -4.12 -25.66
N THR A 156 10.66 -3.47 -24.85
CA THR A 156 12.13 -3.55 -24.93
C THR A 156 12.73 -4.15 -23.65
N PRO A 157 13.90 -4.83 -23.72
CA PRO A 157 14.55 -5.40 -22.55
C PRO A 157 14.86 -4.39 -21.42
N ASP A 158 15.20 -3.15 -21.78
CA ASP A 158 15.44 -2.07 -20.81
C ASP A 158 14.17 -1.69 -20.04
N LEU A 159 13.05 -1.49 -20.75
CA LEU A 159 11.76 -1.17 -20.14
C LEU A 159 11.23 -2.32 -19.29
N ILE A 160 11.40 -3.57 -19.73
CA ILE A 160 11.06 -4.76 -18.95
C ILE A 160 11.87 -4.80 -17.65
N ALA A 161 13.18 -4.54 -17.70
CA ALA A 161 14.03 -4.51 -16.52
C ALA A 161 13.62 -3.39 -15.55
N ARG A 162 13.30 -2.20 -16.06
CA ARG A 162 12.80 -1.07 -15.25
C ARG A 162 11.47 -1.39 -14.59
N LEU A 163 10.55 -2.02 -15.31
CA LEU A 163 9.27 -2.45 -14.75
C LEU A 163 9.49 -3.47 -13.63
N PHE A 164 10.36 -4.45 -13.83
CA PHE A 164 10.68 -5.44 -12.79
C PHE A 164 11.19 -4.77 -11.50
N VAL A 165 12.13 -3.83 -11.63
CA VAL A 165 12.66 -3.07 -10.49
C VAL A 165 11.57 -2.18 -9.87
N GLY A 166 10.78 -1.49 -10.68
CA GLY A 166 9.72 -0.59 -10.24
C GLY A 166 8.63 -1.30 -9.47
N VAL A 167 8.06 -2.35 -10.05
CA VAL A 167 7.01 -3.18 -9.41
C VAL A 167 7.55 -3.76 -8.10
N GLY A 168 8.74 -4.37 -8.09
CA GLY A 168 9.31 -4.94 -6.87
C GLY A 168 9.62 -3.89 -5.80
N ALA A 169 10.09 -2.70 -6.19
CA ALA A 169 10.33 -1.61 -5.25
C ALA A 169 9.03 -1.08 -4.64
N VAL A 170 7.97 -0.95 -5.45
CA VAL A 170 6.63 -0.56 -4.98
C VAL A 170 6.06 -1.60 -4.02
N GLY A 171 6.16 -2.90 -4.32
CA GLY A 171 5.69 -3.94 -3.41
C GLY A 171 6.38 -3.93 -2.05
N ILE A 172 7.69 -3.64 -2.00
CA ILE A 172 8.40 -3.41 -0.73
C ILE A 172 7.87 -2.15 -0.04
N TRP A 173 7.72 -1.06 -0.78
CA TRP A 173 7.23 0.22 -0.27
C TRP A 173 5.83 0.09 0.34
N ASP A 174 4.94 -0.68 -0.29
CA ASP A 174 3.58 -0.93 0.19
C ASP A 174 3.59 -1.51 1.61
N GLU A 175 4.48 -2.46 1.90
CA GLU A 175 4.60 -3.04 3.23
C GLU A 175 5.18 -2.05 4.27
N LEU A 176 6.08 -1.18 3.84
CA LEU A 176 6.66 -0.15 4.72
C LEU A 176 5.64 0.94 5.06
N PHE A 177 4.87 1.37 4.07
CA PHE A 177 3.91 2.45 4.25
C PHE A 177 2.61 1.93 4.85
N PHE A 178 1.92 1.02 4.17
CA PHE A 178 0.58 0.63 4.61
C PHE A 178 0.62 -0.25 5.86
N ILE A 179 1.53 -1.22 5.95
CA ILE A 179 1.57 -2.12 7.11
C ILE A 179 2.40 -1.53 8.25
N CYS A 180 3.65 -1.16 8.00
CA CYS A 180 4.54 -0.70 9.07
C CYS A 180 4.27 0.75 9.53
N THR A 181 3.54 1.55 8.74
CA THR A 181 3.16 2.92 9.12
C THR A 181 1.66 3.04 9.38
N CYS A 182 0.80 2.97 8.36
CA CYS A 182 -0.65 3.20 8.53
C CYS A 182 -1.29 2.21 9.51
N PHE A 183 -1.16 0.90 9.26
CA PHE A 183 -1.75 -0.14 10.11
C PHE A 183 -1.15 -0.13 11.50
N ALA A 184 0.18 -0.07 11.62
CA ALA A 184 0.87 -0.02 12.92
C ALA A 184 0.41 1.16 13.80
N LEU A 185 0.28 2.36 13.22
CA LEU A 185 -0.19 3.56 13.92
C LEU A 185 -1.68 3.46 14.28
N LEU A 186 -2.53 3.00 13.36
CA LEU A 186 -3.97 2.83 13.62
C LEU A 186 -4.24 1.79 14.72
N ARG A 187 -3.46 0.71 14.78
CA ARG A 187 -3.57 -0.33 15.82
C ARG A 187 -3.29 0.15 17.24
N ARG A 188 -2.63 1.29 17.41
CA ARG A 188 -2.45 1.92 18.73
C ARG A 188 -3.76 2.43 19.32
N HIS A 189 -4.78 2.64 18.48
CA HIS A 189 -6.06 3.27 18.83
C HIS A 189 -7.29 2.40 18.59
N PHE A 190 -7.16 1.37 17.75
CA PHE A 190 -8.27 0.53 17.31
C PHE A 190 -7.96 -0.95 17.45
N ALA A 191 -9.02 -1.75 17.56
CA ALA A 191 -8.90 -3.20 17.41
C ALA A 191 -8.33 -3.55 16.02
N ASP A 192 -7.63 -4.68 15.95
CA ASP A 192 -6.89 -5.13 14.76
C ASP A 192 -7.75 -5.09 13.48
N VAL A 193 -9.00 -5.55 13.54
CA VAL A 193 -9.92 -5.54 12.38
C VAL A 193 -10.23 -4.12 11.91
N SER A 194 -10.54 -3.20 12.83
CA SER A 194 -10.87 -1.81 12.47
C SER A 194 -9.66 -1.08 11.91
N ALA A 195 -8.47 -1.28 12.47
CA ALA A 195 -7.23 -0.72 11.94
C ALA A 195 -6.93 -1.25 10.52
N ASN A 196 -7.18 -2.54 10.29
CA ASN A 196 -6.97 -3.17 8.99
C ASN A 196 -7.93 -2.62 7.93
N VAL A 197 -9.21 -2.45 8.28
CA VAL A 197 -10.20 -1.84 7.37
C VAL A 197 -9.84 -0.39 7.04
N LEU A 198 -9.41 0.40 8.03
CA LEU A 198 -9.00 1.79 7.81
C LEU A 198 -7.75 1.89 6.91
N GLN A 199 -6.74 1.04 7.13
CA GLN A 199 -5.59 0.96 6.24
C GLN A 199 -5.96 0.48 4.83
N ALA A 200 -6.90 -0.46 4.69
CA ALA A 200 -7.34 -0.94 3.39
C ALA A 200 -7.96 0.17 2.54
N ILE A 201 -8.69 1.12 3.14
CA ILE A 201 -9.18 2.32 2.41
C ILE A 201 -8.03 3.07 1.75
N VAL A 202 -6.95 3.29 2.50
CA VAL A 202 -5.78 4.03 2.03
C VAL A 202 -5.02 3.26 0.96
N PHE A 203 -4.79 1.96 1.18
CA PHE A 203 -4.12 1.05 0.25
C PHE A 203 -4.84 0.93 -1.10
N VAL A 204 -6.15 0.65 -1.06
CA VAL A 204 -6.95 0.44 -2.27
C VAL A 204 -7.06 1.72 -3.08
N SER A 205 -7.13 2.87 -2.42
CA SER A 205 -7.13 4.18 -3.09
C SER A 205 -5.82 4.45 -3.81
N PHE A 206 -4.68 4.10 -3.20
CA PHE A 206 -3.37 4.23 -3.84
C PHE A 206 -3.25 3.31 -5.06
N LEU A 207 -3.62 2.02 -4.93
CA LEU A 207 -3.56 1.09 -6.06
C LEU A 207 -4.52 1.46 -7.19
N TRP A 208 -5.67 2.06 -6.87
CA TRP A 208 -6.56 2.59 -7.89
C TRP A 208 -5.84 3.60 -8.79
N GLU A 209 -5.12 4.55 -8.20
CA GLU A 209 -4.37 5.54 -8.96
C GLU A 209 -3.18 4.93 -9.71
N LEU A 210 -2.49 3.98 -9.09
CA LEU A 210 -1.35 3.27 -9.71
C LEU A 210 -1.76 2.52 -10.99
N GLY A 211 -2.99 2.02 -11.05
CA GLY A 211 -3.53 1.41 -12.28
C GLY A 211 -4.55 0.29 -12.07
N TYR A 212 -4.86 -0.12 -10.83
CA TYR A 212 -5.84 -1.18 -10.54
C TYR A 212 -7.30 -0.68 -10.64
N ARG A 213 -7.68 -0.22 -11.83
CA ARG A 213 -9.00 0.34 -12.17
C ARG A 213 -10.06 -0.75 -12.39
N SER A 214 -11.26 -0.36 -12.83
CA SER A 214 -12.39 -1.25 -13.10
C SER A 214 -12.87 -2.00 -11.83
N TRP A 215 -13.00 -3.32 -11.88
CA TRP A 215 -13.36 -4.16 -10.74
C TRP A 215 -12.16 -4.54 -9.85
N GLY A 216 -10.98 -3.92 -10.08
CA GLY A 216 -9.77 -4.07 -9.27
C GLY A 216 -9.98 -4.05 -7.75
N PRO A 217 -10.87 -3.21 -7.17
CA PRO A 217 -11.18 -3.26 -5.74
C PRO A 217 -11.63 -4.62 -5.20
N ALA A 218 -12.27 -5.47 -6.03
CA ALA A 218 -12.65 -6.81 -5.62
C ALA A 218 -11.44 -7.74 -5.40
N LEU A 219 -10.26 -7.38 -5.94
CA LEU A 219 -8.99 -8.07 -5.72
C LEU A 219 -8.17 -7.37 -4.63
N THR A 220 -8.05 -6.04 -4.70
CA THR A 220 -7.17 -5.27 -3.82
C THR A 220 -7.70 -5.15 -2.39
N ILE A 221 -9.02 -5.12 -2.18
CA ILE A 221 -9.60 -5.12 -0.82
C ILE A 221 -9.27 -6.44 -0.07
N PRO A 222 -9.57 -7.64 -0.59
CA PRO A 222 -9.15 -8.88 0.06
C PRO A 222 -7.64 -8.95 0.28
N PHE A 223 -6.84 -8.51 -0.69
CA PHE A 223 -5.39 -8.49 -0.58
C PHE A 223 -4.91 -7.61 0.57
N ALA A 224 -5.38 -6.36 0.66
CA ALA A 224 -5.05 -5.43 1.75
C ALA A 224 -5.39 -6.02 3.13
N LEU A 225 -6.59 -6.59 3.26
CA LEU A 225 -7.04 -7.20 4.51
C LEU A 225 -6.19 -8.43 4.88
N LEU A 226 -5.82 -9.26 3.90
CA LEU A 226 -4.95 -10.41 4.10
C LEU A 226 -3.54 -9.99 4.50
N GLN A 227 -2.96 -8.94 3.91
CA GLN A 227 -1.64 -8.44 4.28
C GLN A 227 -1.58 -8.06 5.76
N GLY A 228 -2.53 -7.25 6.24
CA GLY A 228 -2.62 -6.90 7.66
C GLY A 228 -2.79 -8.13 8.56
N TYR A 229 -3.63 -9.09 8.17
CA TYR A 229 -3.81 -10.35 8.91
C TYR A 229 -2.52 -11.18 8.97
N ILE A 230 -1.82 -11.36 7.85
CA ILE A 230 -0.57 -12.12 7.79
C ILE A 230 0.50 -11.45 8.65
N PHE A 231 0.58 -10.12 8.64
CA PHE A 231 1.50 -9.39 9.49
C PHE A 231 1.23 -9.65 10.98
N LEU A 232 -0.04 -9.68 11.41
CA LEU A 232 -0.39 -10.02 12.79
C LEU A 232 0.02 -11.43 13.18
N ARG A 233 -0.16 -12.40 12.27
CA ARG A 233 0.12 -13.82 12.51
C ARG A 233 1.61 -14.13 12.51
N THR A 234 2.38 -13.47 11.64
CA THR A 234 3.79 -13.81 11.41
C THR A 234 4.76 -12.84 12.09
N ARG A 235 4.33 -11.60 12.33
CA ARG A 235 5.17 -10.50 12.85
C ARG A 235 6.50 -10.35 12.10
N SER A 236 6.51 -10.70 10.81
CA SER A 236 7.72 -10.80 10.00
C SER A 236 7.55 -10.01 8.71
N LEU A 237 8.15 -8.81 8.67
CA LEU A 237 8.11 -7.96 7.49
C LEU A 237 8.66 -8.69 6.25
N ALA A 238 9.77 -9.43 6.39
CA ALA A 238 10.33 -10.18 5.26
C ALA A 238 9.36 -11.22 4.69
N TYR A 239 8.49 -11.81 5.52
CA TYR A 239 7.52 -12.79 5.03
C TYR A 239 6.39 -12.10 4.26
N VAL A 240 5.84 -11.01 4.80
CA VAL A 240 4.78 -10.24 4.11
C VAL A 240 5.31 -9.65 2.80
N VAL A 241 6.52 -9.07 2.81
CA VAL A 241 7.21 -8.61 1.60
C VAL A 241 7.41 -9.74 0.60
N THR A 242 7.79 -10.95 1.03
CA THR A 242 7.92 -12.09 0.10
C THR A 242 6.57 -12.46 -0.53
N VAL A 243 5.50 -12.51 0.26
CA VAL A 243 4.14 -12.76 -0.26
C VAL A 243 3.75 -11.71 -1.31
N HIS A 244 4.02 -10.43 -1.02
CA HIS A 244 3.76 -9.33 -1.92
C HIS A 244 4.57 -9.46 -3.22
N LEU A 245 5.90 -9.63 -3.10
CA LEU A 245 6.79 -9.76 -4.25
C LEU A 245 6.48 -10.96 -5.14
N LEU A 246 5.94 -12.04 -4.59
CA LEU A 246 5.45 -13.17 -5.39
C LEU A 246 4.22 -12.82 -6.19
N PHE A 247 3.27 -12.10 -5.59
CA PHE A 247 2.10 -11.59 -6.29
C PHE A 247 2.51 -10.61 -7.40
N ASP A 248 3.41 -9.69 -7.09
CA ASP A 248 4.00 -8.72 -8.00
C ASP A 248 4.78 -9.35 -9.15
N ALA A 249 5.50 -10.45 -8.90
CA ALA A 249 6.17 -11.19 -9.96
C ALA A 249 5.17 -11.73 -10.98
N VAL A 250 3.98 -12.14 -10.54
CA VAL A 250 2.89 -12.52 -11.46
C VAL A 250 2.34 -11.30 -12.19
N VAL A 251 2.09 -10.19 -11.50
CA VAL A 251 1.65 -8.92 -12.13
C VAL A 251 2.62 -8.51 -13.23
N PHE A 252 3.93 -8.48 -12.92
CA PHE A 252 4.99 -8.22 -13.88
C PHE A 252 4.92 -9.17 -15.08
N GLY A 253 4.83 -10.48 -14.83
CA GLY A 253 4.74 -11.47 -15.90
C GLY A 253 3.52 -11.26 -16.80
N VAL A 254 2.36 -10.93 -16.22
CA VAL A 254 1.13 -10.63 -16.96
C VAL A 254 1.26 -9.35 -17.80
N LEU A 255 1.89 -8.30 -17.27
CA LEU A 255 2.12 -7.05 -18.00
C LEU A 255 3.09 -7.25 -19.17
N VAL A 256 4.15 -8.03 -18.97
CA VAL A 256 5.08 -8.40 -20.06
C VAL A 256 4.36 -9.23 -21.12
N HIS A 257 3.57 -10.23 -20.71
CA HIS A 257 2.76 -11.05 -21.61
C HIS A 257 1.78 -10.22 -22.44
N ALA A 258 1.07 -9.29 -21.80
CA ALA A 258 0.08 -8.46 -22.46
C ALA A 258 0.68 -7.48 -23.49
N HIS A 259 1.91 -7.00 -23.27
CA HIS A 259 2.59 -6.08 -24.20
C HIS A 259 3.51 -6.76 -25.21
N ASN A 260 3.77 -8.08 -25.07
CA ASN A 260 4.65 -8.85 -25.96
C ASN A 260 3.95 -10.15 -26.39
N PRO A 261 2.96 -10.09 -27.31
CA PRO A 261 2.25 -11.27 -27.78
C PRO A 261 3.21 -12.34 -28.32
N GLY A 262 3.03 -13.60 -27.92
CA GLY A 262 3.88 -14.73 -28.32
C GLY A 262 5.07 -15.02 -27.40
N LEU A 263 5.46 -14.10 -26.50
CA LEU A 263 6.62 -14.29 -25.63
C LEU A 263 6.35 -15.27 -24.48
N LEU A 264 5.17 -15.18 -23.84
CA LEU A 264 4.80 -15.94 -22.64
C LEU A 264 3.48 -16.72 -22.79
N ASP A 265 3.03 -16.96 -24.02
CA ASP A 265 1.77 -17.69 -24.33
C ASP A 265 1.73 -19.10 -23.73
N ALA A 266 2.88 -19.76 -23.56
CA ALA A 266 2.95 -21.09 -22.94
C ALA A 266 2.77 -21.05 -21.41
N ILE A 267 2.91 -19.87 -20.79
CA ILE A 267 2.87 -19.68 -19.34
C ILE A 267 1.49 -19.24 -18.88
N PHE A 268 0.79 -18.39 -19.64
CA PHE A 268 -0.51 -17.84 -19.23
C PHE A 268 -1.67 -18.47 -20.00
N LEU A 269 -2.74 -18.77 -19.27
CA LEU A 269 -3.95 -19.39 -19.84
C LEU A 269 -4.79 -18.43 -20.68
N VAL A 270 -4.62 -17.12 -20.47
CA VAL A 270 -5.36 -16.07 -21.18
C VAL A 270 -4.48 -15.56 -22.32
N PRO A 271 -4.95 -15.60 -23.58
CA PRO A 271 -4.20 -15.10 -24.73
C PRO A 271 -3.84 -13.62 -24.55
N ALA A 272 -2.65 -13.25 -25.00
CA ALA A 272 -2.28 -11.84 -25.12
C ALA A 272 -3.24 -11.14 -26.12
N PRO A 273 -3.61 -9.87 -25.87
CA PRO A 273 -4.48 -9.09 -26.73
C PRO A 273 -3.84 -8.71 -28.08
#